data_AF-A0A2S8Q149-F1
#
_entry.id   AF-A0A2S8Q149-F1
#
_cell.length_a   1.000
_cell.length_b   1.000
_cell.length_c   1.000
_cell.angle_alpha   90.00
_cell.angle_beta   90.00
_cell.angle_gamma   90.00
#
_symmetry.space_group_name_H-M   'P 1'
#
loop_
_entity.id
_entity.type
_entity.pdbx_description
1 polymer ?
#
loop_
_entity_poly.entity_id
_entity_poly.type
_entity_poly.pdbx_seq_one_letter_code
_entity_poly.pdbx_strand_id
1 'polypeptide(L)'
;MEYEFFTRLMEIDPFKAGLLAVIGGISAMMANRGIAVFHDGLRPLMPEHLEGRMNRKTLAATSFALSFGLVIGFGIPFSLTAPIILVHSLLLGTDVIGTWSANSKKGFILSAILGALYAVALMTGLRSVVDIFAHLPVNFMGNLSKVGDPIVACFALFPAIVVAYQYGYGKGIWVLIATLVGYIATKAVGSLSFGGALSKPVQLDPNGMALLISMIVMFYFAMKQRAPKAGEGSASAKGANEMLVGLFSTRIQRIQNNIWLLVFSGGLTAVAASMSLSLLAEGPVSLQLMAQGEGANAMLVALARAISFVPLVGMTAIATGVYSPVGMKFVFVAGLVTNNLWIAFIAGSVIMFMEIKLLARIAIWLDKYPGVKACGEHIRTVITRMLEVALLVGGMMASNAILPGMGFMVVAGIYLLNRTAKRPLVEMAIGPIATIVVGVLANVIYLVGIS
;
A
#
# COMPACT_ATOMS: atom_id res chain seq x y z
N MET A 1 6.27 27.80 -1.29
CA MET A 1 5.94 26.89 -0.18
C MET A 1 5.73 25.46 -0.66
N GLU A 2 4.89 25.21 -1.68
CA GLU A 2 4.75 23.85 -2.25
C GLU A 2 6.06 23.34 -2.89
N TYR A 3 6.76 24.13 -3.71
CA TYR A 3 8.02 23.68 -4.36
C TYR A 3 9.11 23.25 -3.37
N GLU A 4 9.27 23.93 -2.23
CA GLU A 4 10.20 23.56 -1.15
C GLU A 4 9.80 22.24 -0.45
N PHE A 5 8.50 21.96 -0.34
CA PHE A 5 7.99 20.72 0.24
C PHE A 5 8.28 19.51 -0.67
N PHE A 6 8.04 19.64 -1.98
CA PHE A 6 8.36 18.61 -2.97
C PHE A 6 9.87 18.35 -3.08
N THR A 7 10.69 19.41 -3.06
CA THR A 7 12.15 19.28 -3.10
C THR A 7 12.75 18.70 -1.82
N ARG A 8 12.25 19.04 -0.62
CA ARG A 8 12.69 18.43 0.66
C ARG A 8 12.35 16.94 0.78
N LEU A 9 11.18 16.52 0.30
CA LEU A 9 10.79 15.09 0.35
C LEU A 9 11.72 14.23 -0.51
N MET A 10 12.17 14.78 -1.64
CA MET A 10 13.06 14.09 -2.59
C MET A 10 14.52 14.52 -2.54
N GLU A 11 14.95 15.24 -1.49
CA GLU A 11 16.37 15.49 -1.27
C GLU A 11 17.12 14.14 -1.27
N ILE A 12 18.12 14.00 -2.15
CA ILE A 12 19.01 12.82 -2.20
C ILE A 12 19.96 12.97 -1.02
N ASP A 13 19.38 12.86 0.16
CA ASP A 13 20.11 12.69 1.40
C ASP A 13 20.80 11.33 1.31
N PRO A 14 22.14 11.27 1.46
CA PRO A 14 22.88 10.02 1.49
C PRO A 14 22.27 8.99 2.46
N PHE A 15 21.66 9.46 3.56
CA PHE A 15 20.97 8.59 4.51
C PHE A 15 19.70 7.97 3.91
N LYS A 16 18.80 8.77 3.30
CA LYS A 16 17.58 8.27 2.63
C LYS A 16 17.93 7.30 1.49
N ALA A 17 18.91 7.66 0.67
CA ALA A 17 19.38 6.82 -0.43
C ALA A 17 19.98 5.51 0.08
N GLY A 18 20.80 5.57 1.14
CA GLY A 18 21.36 4.41 1.81
C GLY A 18 20.30 3.48 2.40
N LEU A 19 19.30 4.04 3.07
CA LEU A 19 18.17 3.28 3.63
C LEU A 19 17.41 2.52 2.54
N LEU A 20 17.05 3.21 1.44
CA LEU A 20 16.37 2.58 0.30
C LEU A 20 17.24 1.53 -0.38
N ALA A 21 18.53 1.79 -0.55
CA ALA A 21 19.49 0.83 -1.12
C ALA A 21 19.51 -0.47 -0.30
N VAL A 22 19.54 -0.37 1.02
CA VAL A 22 19.53 -1.53 1.92
C VAL A 22 18.20 -2.28 1.84
N ILE A 23 17.06 -1.58 1.85
CA ILE A 23 15.73 -2.20 1.68
C ILE A 23 15.64 -2.93 0.33
N GLY A 24 16.06 -2.27 -0.75
CA GLY A 24 16.04 -2.82 -2.10
C GLY A 24 16.93 -4.04 -2.24
N GLY A 25 18.16 -3.97 -1.72
CA GLY A 25 19.11 -5.07 -1.75
C GLY A 25 18.61 -6.30 -0.98
N ILE A 26 18.15 -6.11 0.26
CA ILE A 26 17.66 -7.23 1.09
C ILE A 26 16.38 -7.85 0.51
N SER A 27 15.48 -7.04 -0.03
CA SER A 27 14.26 -7.53 -0.67
C SER A 27 14.59 -8.38 -1.91
N ALA A 28 15.53 -7.93 -2.74
CA ALA A 28 16.00 -8.70 -3.89
C ALA A 28 16.71 -10.01 -3.48
N MET A 29 17.51 -9.98 -2.40
CA MET A 29 18.14 -11.18 -1.83
C MET A 29 17.10 -12.20 -1.34
N MET A 30 16.05 -11.74 -0.66
CA MET A 30 14.97 -12.60 -0.19
C MET A 30 14.18 -13.20 -1.35
N ALA A 31 13.89 -12.42 -2.38
CA ALA A 31 13.24 -12.91 -3.60
C ALA A 31 14.13 -13.92 -4.34
N ASN A 32 15.44 -13.69 -4.40
CA ASN A 32 16.40 -14.62 -5.01
C ASN A 32 16.37 -16.02 -4.38
N ARG A 33 16.24 -16.09 -3.06
CA ARG A 33 16.19 -17.35 -2.29
C ARG A 33 14.78 -17.91 -2.11
N GLY A 34 13.76 -17.20 -2.58
CA GLY A 34 12.36 -17.54 -2.29
C GLY A 34 12.09 -17.61 -0.79
N ILE A 35 12.60 -16.62 -0.04
CA ILE A 35 12.30 -16.39 1.37
C ILE A 35 11.06 -15.50 1.47
N ALA A 36 11.06 -14.41 0.69
CA ALA A 36 9.93 -13.51 0.60
C ALA A 36 9.83 -12.87 -0.79
N VAL A 37 8.61 -12.59 -1.21
CA VAL A 37 8.29 -11.80 -2.40
C VAL A 37 7.14 -10.85 -2.07
N PHE A 38 7.20 -9.64 -2.60
CA PHE A 38 6.15 -8.65 -2.38
C PHE A 38 4.91 -8.93 -3.22
N HIS A 39 5.10 -9.31 -4.48
CA HIS A 39 4.01 -9.52 -5.43
C HIS A 39 3.12 -10.68 -5.00
N ASP A 40 1.86 -10.38 -4.65
CA ASP A 40 0.92 -11.39 -4.16
C ASP A 40 0.59 -12.46 -5.21
N GLY A 41 0.50 -12.11 -6.49
CA GLY A 41 0.39 -13.09 -7.59
C GLY A 41 1.64 -13.95 -7.84
N LEU A 42 2.84 -13.51 -7.43
CA LEU A 42 4.06 -14.29 -7.58
C LEU A 42 4.23 -15.31 -6.45
N ARG A 43 3.80 -14.96 -5.22
CA ARG A 43 3.97 -15.80 -4.02
C ARG A 43 3.41 -17.23 -4.21
N PRO A 44 2.19 -17.44 -4.75
CA PRO A 44 1.66 -18.78 -5.06
C PRO A 44 2.47 -19.58 -6.09
N LEU A 45 3.25 -18.91 -6.94
CA LEU A 45 4.05 -19.55 -8.00
C LEU A 45 5.46 -19.92 -7.52
N MET A 46 5.93 -19.33 -6.42
CA MET A 46 7.26 -19.62 -5.89
C MET A 46 7.48 -21.10 -5.54
N PRO A 47 6.53 -21.83 -4.94
CA PRO A 47 6.67 -23.27 -4.69
C PRO A 47 6.94 -24.08 -5.95
N GLU A 48 6.35 -23.72 -7.09
CA GLU A 48 6.61 -24.41 -8.36
C GLU A 48 8.09 -24.38 -8.73
N HIS A 49 8.77 -23.25 -8.48
CA HIS A 49 10.21 -23.16 -8.67
C HIS A 49 11.00 -23.89 -7.58
N LEU A 50 10.61 -23.70 -6.32
CA LEU A 50 11.32 -24.23 -5.17
C LEU A 50 11.27 -25.77 -5.10
N GLU A 51 10.24 -26.37 -5.68
CA GLU A 51 10.01 -27.82 -5.74
C GLU A 51 10.42 -28.40 -7.11
N GLY A 52 11.06 -27.61 -7.97
CA GLY A 52 11.66 -28.07 -9.23
C GLY A 52 10.71 -28.22 -10.41
N ARG A 53 9.42 -27.90 -10.27
CA ARG A 53 8.40 -27.98 -11.35
C ARG A 53 8.51 -26.83 -12.35
N MET A 54 9.10 -25.70 -11.95
CA MET A 54 9.31 -24.53 -12.79
C MET A 54 10.78 -24.11 -12.79
N ASN A 55 11.33 -23.91 -13.99
CA ASN A 55 12.70 -23.42 -14.12
C ASN A 55 12.81 -21.91 -13.74
N ARG A 56 14.03 -21.45 -13.44
CA ARG A 56 14.30 -20.07 -13.02
C ARG A 56 13.94 -19.04 -14.09
N LYS A 57 14.15 -19.36 -15.37
CA LYS A 57 13.90 -18.44 -16.49
C LYS A 57 12.40 -18.15 -16.63
N THR A 58 11.58 -19.19 -16.52
CA THR A 58 10.11 -19.07 -16.51
C THR A 58 9.66 -18.29 -15.29
N LEU A 59 10.21 -18.56 -14.09
CA LEU A 59 9.89 -17.76 -12.90
C LEU A 59 10.20 -16.27 -13.10
N ALA A 60 11.39 -15.95 -13.65
CA ALA A 60 11.81 -14.58 -13.89
C ALA A 60 10.93 -13.87 -14.92
N ALA A 61 10.61 -14.55 -16.03
CA ALA A 61 9.71 -14.01 -17.06
C ALA A 61 8.31 -13.74 -16.51
N THR A 62 7.76 -14.67 -15.72
CA THR A 62 6.47 -14.49 -15.06
C THR A 62 6.50 -13.37 -14.04
N SER A 63 7.56 -13.28 -13.23
CA SER A 63 7.75 -12.18 -12.28
C SER A 63 7.81 -10.83 -13.00
N PHE A 64 8.52 -10.73 -14.11
CA PHE A 64 8.58 -9.50 -14.91
C PHE A 64 7.20 -9.14 -15.47
N ALA A 65 6.49 -10.10 -16.08
CA ALA A 65 5.17 -9.86 -16.65
C ALA A 65 4.14 -9.37 -15.62
N LEU A 66 4.17 -9.94 -14.41
CA LEU A 66 3.28 -9.57 -13.30
C LEU A 66 3.65 -8.19 -12.71
N SER A 67 4.94 -7.92 -12.49
CA SER A 67 5.40 -6.71 -11.81
C SER A 67 5.47 -5.47 -12.70
N PHE A 68 5.88 -5.61 -13.97
CA PHE A 68 6.22 -4.47 -14.83
C PHE A 68 5.05 -3.50 -15.01
N GLY A 69 3.87 -4.03 -15.34
CA GLY A 69 2.67 -3.23 -15.53
C GLY A 69 2.25 -2.48 -14.26
N LEU A 70 2.45 -3.08 -13.08
CA LEU A 70 2.15 -2.43 -11.80
C LEU A 70 3.20 -1.39 -11.41
N VAL A 71 4.48 -1.56 -11.73
CA VAL A 71 5.51 -0.54 -11.44
C VAL A 71 5.28 0.71 -12.29
N ILE A 72 5.18 0.53 -13.61
CA ILE A 72 5.04 1.65 -14.56
C ILE A 72 3.63 2.23 -14.53
N GLY A 73 2.62 1.36 -14.44
CA GLY A 73 1.23 1.76 -14.52
C GLY A 73 0.62 2.13 -13.19
N PHE A 74 1.23 1.84 -12.04
CA PHE A 74 0.62 2.13 -10.72
C PHE A 74 1.63 2.70 -9.73
N GLY A 75 2.79 2.10 -9.54
CA GLY A 75 3.81 2.57 -8.63
C GLY A 75 4.28 4.00 -8.90
N ILE A 76 4.88 4.21 -10.07
CA ILE A 76 5.49 5.48 -10.46
C ILE A 76 4.46 6.61 -10.57
N PRO A 77 3.31 6.46 -11.26
CA PRO A 77 2.34 7.53 -11.38
C PRO A 77 1.85 8.08 -10.04
N PHE A 78 1.57 7.22 -9.07
CA PHE A 78 1.17 7.67 -7.73
C PHE A 78 2.32 8.34 -6.98
N SER A 79 3.54 7.81 -7.11
CA SER A 79 4.73 8.42 -6.51
C SER A 79 5.05 9.81 -7.11
N LEU A 80 4.52 10.13 -8.30
CA LEU A 80 4.64 11.46 -8.90
C LEU A 80 3.53 12.42 -8.43
N THR A 81 2.32 11.91 -8.14
CA THR A 81 1.23 12.74 -7.59
C THR A 81 1.50 13.20 -6.16
N ALA A 82 2.21 12.38 -5.39
CA ALA A 82 2.69 12.72 -4.06
C ALA A 82 4.10 12.14 -3.95
N PRO A 83 5.14 12.97 -3.77
CA PRO A 83 6.56 12.67 -4.02
C PRO A 83 7.16 11.76 -2.93
N ILE A 84 6.49 10.64 -2.69
CA ILE A 84 6.76 9.58 -1.73
C ILE A 84 6.80 8.30 -2.57
N ILE A 85 7.78 7.42 -2.33
CA ILE A 85 7.87 6.19 -3.11
C ILE A 85 6.75 5.25 -2.67
N LEU A 86 5.85 4.92 -3.59
CA LEU A 86 4.90 3.84 -3.35
C LEU A 86 5.68 2.51 -3.27
N VAL A 87 5.45 1.72 -2.23
CA VAL A 87 6.16 0.44 -2.00
C VAL A 87 6.12 -0.50 -3.21
N HIS A 88 5.06 -0.43 -4.02
CA HIS A 88 4.88 -1.20 -5.24
C HIS A 88 5.97 -0.86 -6.28
N SER A 89 6.38 0.40 -6.40
CA SER A 89 7.48 0.81 -7.29
C SER A 89 8.80 0.16 -6.89
N LEU A 90 9.07 0.05 -5.59
CA LEU A 90 10.32 -0.49 -5.08
C LEU A 90 10.30 -2.03 -5.09
N LEU A 91 9.37 -2.63 -4.36
CA LEU A 91 9.47 -4.04 -4.02
C LEU A 91 9.10 -4.97 -5.18
N LEU A 92 8.20 -4.56 -6.07
CA LEU A 92 7.90 -5.32 -7.29
C LEU A 92 9.11 -5.39 -8.24
N GLY A 93 9.89 -4.31 -8.32
CA GLY A 93 11.16 -4.30 -9.06
C GLY A 93 12.20 -5.22 -8.42
N THR A 94 12.29 -5.23 -7.08
CA THR A 94 13.22 -6.12 -6.37
C THR A 94 12.85 -7.60 -6.50
N ASP A 95 11.55 -7.93 -6.60
CA ASP A 95 11.09 -9.30 -6.89
C ASP A 95 11.59 -9.78 -8.26
N VAL A 96 11.50 -8.91 -9.28
CA VAL A 96 12.02 -9.19 -10.63
C VAL A 96 13.53 -9.39 -10.58
N ILE A 97 14.27 -8.47 -9.96
CA ILE A 97 15.74 -8.56 -9.86
C ILE A 97 16.18 -9.83 -9.12
N GLY A 98 15.51 -10.16 -8.02
CA GLY A 98 15.79 -11.34 -7.22
C GLY A 98 15.57 -12.62 -8.00
N THR A 99 14.40 -12.77 -8.65
CA THR A 99 14.06 -13.95 -9.45
C THR A 99 14.93 -14.10 -10.69
N TRP A 100 15.36 -13.00 -11.30
CA TRP A 100 16.22 -13.03 -12.49
C TRP A 100 17.67 -13.41 -12.19
N SER A 101 18.15 -13.07 -10.99
CA SER A 101 19.49 -13.42 -10.54
C SER A 101 19.61 -14.93 -10.31
N ALA A 102 20.78 -15.52 -10.64
CA ALA A 102 21.02 -16.95 -10.50
C ALA A 102 20.89 -17.43 -9.04
N ASN A 103 20.48 -18.68 -8.82
CA ASN A 103 20.43 -19.30 -7.48
C ASN A 103 21.82 -19.82 -7.05
N SER A 104 22.80 -18.92 -6.95
CA SER A 104 24.17 -19.21 -6.52
C SER A 104 24.63 -18.19 -5.47
N LYS A 105 25.75 -18.43 -4.78
CA LYS A 105 26.32 -17.44 -3.85
C LYS A 105 26.62 -16.11 -4.58
N LYS A 106 27.13 -16.19 -5.81
CA LYS A 106 27.38 -15.01 -6.65
C LYS A 106 26.07 -14.33 -7.05
N GLY A 107 25.05 -15.09 -7.44
CA GLY A 107 23.75 -14.54 -7.81
C GLY A 107 23.00 -13.90 -6.64
N PHE A 108 23.18 -14.42 -5.42
CA PHE A 108 22.66 -13.82 -4.20
C PHE A 108 23.27 -12.44 -3.93
N ILE A 109 24.59 -12.32 -3.98
CA ILE A 109 25.28 -11.02 -3.83
C ILE A 109 24.90 -10.07 -4.96
N LEU A 110 24.85 -10.58 -6.20
CA LEU A 110 24.44 -9.78 -7.36
C LEU A 110 23.01 -9.24 -7.22
N SER A 111 22.07 -10.04 -6.72
CA SER A 111 20.70 -9.57 -6.45
C SER A 111 20.68 -8.44 -5.42
N ALA A 112 21.54 -8.49 -4.40
CA ALA A 112 21.67 -7.42 -3.41
C ALA A 112 22.14 -6.12 -4.04
N ILE A 113 23.21 -6.18 -4.84
CA ILE A 113 23.80 -5.01 -5.50
C ILE A 113 22.81 -4.42 -6.50
N LEU A 114 22.21 -5.25 -7.36
CA LEU A 114 21.23 -4.79 -8.34
C LEU A 114 19.97 -4.23 -7.69
N GLY A 115 19.50 -4.86 -6.59
CA GLY A 115 18.36 -4.36 -5.82
C GLY A 115 18.65 -3.01 -5.16
N ALA A 116 19.85 -2.82 -4.63
CA ALA A 116 20.31 -1.56 -4.06
C ALA A 116 20.43 -0.46 -5.12
N LEU A 117 21.07 -0.76 -6.26
CA LEU A 117 21.18 0.16 -7.39
C LEU A 117 19.82 0.54 -7.93
N TYR A 118 18.90 -0.41 -8.05
CA TYR A 118 17.52 -0.14 -8.48
C TYR A 118 16.79 0.81 -7.52
N ALA A 119 16.92 0.62 -6.21
CA ALA A 119 16.27 1.48 -5.23
C ALA A 119 16.78 2.93 -5.31
N VAL A 120 18.10 3.12 -5.47
CA VAL A 120 18.71 4.44 -5.68
C VAL A 120 18.31 5.02 -7.03
N ALA A 121 18.32 4.22 -8.11
CA ALA A 121 17.89 4.62 -9.44
C ALA A 121 16.41 5.04 -9.47
N LEU A 122 15.54 4.36 -8.69
CA LEU A 122 14.14 4.71 -8.56
C LEU A 122 13.96 6.06 -7.86
N MET A 123 14.65 6.28 -6.73
CA MET A 123 14.60 7.54 -6.00
C MET A 123 15.12 8.72 -6.85
N THR A 124 16.30 8.55 -7.45
CA THR A 124 16.93 9.56 -8.31
C THR A 124 16.11 9.80 -9.57
N GLY A 125 15.61 8.74 -10.23
CA GLY A 125 14.78 8.83 -11.42
C GLY A 125 13.46 9.53 -11.17
N LEU A 126 12.74 9.20 -10.08
CA LEU A 126 11.52 9.92 -9.71
C LEU A 126 11.81 11.40 -9.46
N ARG A 127 12.93 11.74 -8.79
CA ARG A 127 13.32 13.12 -8.56
C ARG A 127 13.60 13.84 -9.88
N SER A 128 14.39 13.23 -10.77
CA SER A 128 14.71 13.81 -12.07
C SER A 128 13.45 14.10 -12.89
N VAL A 129 12.45 13.22 -12.85
CA VAL A 129 11.15 13.46 -13.51
C VAL A 129 10.44 14.67 -12.89
N VAL A 130 10.39 14.77 -11.56
CA VAL A 130 9.80 15.91 -10.85
C VAL A 130 10.52 17.21 -11.22
N ASP A 131 11.85 17.22 -11.22
CA ASP A 131 12.67 18.38 -11.56
C ASP A 131 12.43 18.79 -13.03
N ILE A 132 12.37 17.83 -13.97
CA ILE A 132 12.04 18.11 -15.38
C ILE A 132 10.66 18.76 -15.49
N PHE A 133 9.63 18.19 -14.84
CA PHE A 133 8.28 18.73 -14.90
C PHE A 133 8.16 20.12 -14.28
N ALA A 134 8.99 20.45 -13.29
CA ALA A 134 9.03 21.77 -12.70
C ALA A 134 9.65 22.84 -13.63
N HIS A 135 10.56 22.45 -14.54
CA HIS A 135 11.21 23.35 -15.50
C HIS A 135 10.44 23.48 -16.83
N LEU A 136 9.37 22.71 -17.02
CA LEU A 136 8.52 22.83 -18.19
C LEU A 136 7.80 24.20 -18.20
N PRO A 137 7.57 24.82 -19.38
CA PRO A 137 6.91 26.13 -19.48
C PRO A 137 5.57 26.22 -18.76
N VAL A 138 4.78 25.15 -18.84
CA VAL A 138 3.56 24.95 -18.06
C VAL A 138 3.88 23.99 -16.91
N ASN A 139 4.13 24.53 -15.73
CA ASN A 139 4.31 23.74 -14.52
C ASN A 139 2.95 23.23 -14.03
N PHE A 140 2.71 21.93 -14.21
CA PHE A 140 1.48 21.27 -13.79
C PHE A 140 1.62 20.44 -12.52
N MET A 141 2.78 20.46 -11.84
CA MET A 141 3.03 19.64 -10.64
C MET A 141 2.08 19.97 -9.49
N GLY A 142 1.81 21.26 -9.26
CA GLY A 142 0.85 21.69 -8.22
C GLY A 142 -0.60 21.30 -8.53
N ASN A 143 -0.93 21.07 -9.81
CA ASN A 143 -2.24 20.53 -10.17
C ASN A 143 -2.24 18.99 -10.15
N LEU A 144 -1.11 18.34 -10.43
CA LEU A 144 -0.96 16.89 -10.38
C LEU A 144 -1.19 16.32 -8.98
N SER A 145 -0.82 17.05 -7.93
CA SER A 145 -1.09 16.64 -6.54
C SER A 145 -2.57 16.63 -6.17
N LYS A 146 -3.38 17.49 -6.81
CA LYS A 146 -4.84 17.55 -6.60
C LYS A 146 -5.59 16.29 -7.01
N VAL A 147 -4.93 15.39 -7.76
CA VAL A 147 -5.46 14.05 -8.06
C VAL A 147 -5.79 13.28 -6.78
N GLY A 148 -5.06 13.54 -5.69
CA GLY A 148 -5.26 12.92 -4.39
C GLY A 148 -6.40 13.48 -3.54
N ASP A 149 -6.90 14.69 -3.82
CA ASP A 149 -7.83 15.40 -2.91
C ASP A 149 -9.12 14.62 -2.64
N PRO A 150 -9.80 14.03 -3.64
CA PRO A 150 -11.01 13.26 -3.38
C PRO A 150 -10.75 12.00 -2.57
N ILE A 151 -9.51 11.46 -2.57
CA ILE A 151 -9.18 10.30 -1.75
C ILE A 151 -9.33 10.65 -0.27
N VAL A 152 -8.75 11.77 0.16
CA VAL A 152 -8.75 12.18 1.57
C VAL A 152 -10.16 12.43 2.08
N ALA A 153 -10.98 13.13 1.29
CA ALA A 153 -12.37 13.40 1.65
C ALA A 153 -13.25 12.14 1.67
N CYS A 154 -13.13 11.26 0.68
CA CYS A 154 -14.02 10.11 0.57
C CYS A 154 -13.61 8.94 1.46
N PHE A 155 -12.33 8.83 1.87
CA PHE A 155 -11.84 7.63 2.54
C PHE A 155 -12.51 7.38 3.89
N ALA A 156 -12.92 8.41 4.63
CA ALA A 156 -13.68 8.26 5.88
C ALA A 156 -14.95 7.39 5.73
N LEU A 157 -15.50 7.26 4.52
CA LEU A 157 -16.70 6.49 4.23
C LEU A 157 -16.44 5.00 3.98
N PHE A 158 -15.18 4.59 3.79
CA PHE A 158 -14.86 3.21 3.41
C PHE A 158 -15.40 2.16 4.41
N PRO A 159 -15.35 2.37 5.75
CA PRO A 159 -15.81 1.34 6.68
C PRO A 159 -17.32 1.12 6.59
N ALA A 160 -18.09 2.18 6.31
CA ALA A 160 -19.53 2.08 6.09
C ALA A 160 -19.85 1.22 4.85
N ILE A 161 -19.08 1.41 3.78
CA ILE A 161 -19.24 0.62 2.55
C ILE A 161 -18.82 -0.83 2.80
N VAL A 162 -17.75 -1.10 3.56
CA VAL A 162 -17.38 -2.47 3.96
C VAL A 162 -18.52 -3.15 4.72
N VAL A 163 -19.14 -2.44 5.67
CA VAL A 163 -20.32 -2.95 6.39
C VAL A 163 -21.49 -3.19 5.44
N ALA A 164 -21.69 -2.34 4.43
CA ALA A 164 -22.72 -2.54 3.41
C ALA A 164 -22.49 -3.82 2.59
N TYR A 165 -21.25 -4.07 2.15
CA TYR A 165 -20.88 -5.27 1.40
C TYR A 165 -21.02 -6.55 2.24
N GLN A 166 -20.63 -6.52 3.51
CA GLN A 166 -20.61 -7.71 4.36
C GLN A 166 -21.96 -8.01 5.04
N TYR A 167 -22.70 -6.96 5.43
CA TYR A 167 -23.88 -7.08 6.29
C TYR A 167 -25.16 -6.51 5.66
N GLY A 168 -25.10 -6.04 4.42
CA GLY A 168 -26.23 -5.52 3.67
C GLY A 168 -26.37 -4.01 3.73
N TYR A 169 -27.04 -3.47 2.71
CA TYR A 169 -27.18 -2.05 2.44
C TYR A 169 -27.72 -1.23 3.64
N GLY A 170 -28.75 -1.74 4.33
CA GLY A 170 -29.37 -1.03 5.46
C GLY A 170 -28.40 -0.75 6.61
N LYS A 171 -27.57 -1.72 7.00
CA LYS A 171 -26.55 -1.52 8.04
C LYS A 171 -25.45 -0.57 7.56
N GLY A 172 -25.08 -0.65 6.29
CA GLY A 172 -24.14 0.28 5.67
C GLY A 172 -24.60 1.74 5.76
N ILE A 173 -25.87 2.04 5.45
CA ILE A 173 -26.44 3.38 5.59
C ILE A 173 -26.35 3.87 7.04
N TRP A 174 -26.70 3.05 8.01
CA TRP A 174 -26.61 3.44 9.42
C TRP A 174 -25.20 3.82 9.83
N VAL A 175 -24.19 3.06 9.39
CA VAL A 175 -22.78 3.40 9.65
C VAL A 175 -22.38 4.67 8.91
N LEU A 176 -22.85 4.88 7.68
CA LEU A 176 -22.59 6.10 6.92
C LEU A 176 -23.18 7.34 7.60
N ILE A 177 -24.43 7.26 8.08
CA ILE A 177 -25.07 8.34 8.85
C ILE A 177 -24.27 8.59 10.13
N ALA A 178 -23.90 7.55 10.87
CA ALA A 178 -23.08 7.70 12.08
C ALA A 178 -21.72 8.37 11.79
N THR A 179 -21.11 8.05 10.64
CA THR A 179 -19.85 8.63 10.18
C THR A 179 -20.00 10.12 9.88
N LEU A 180 -21.06 10.50 9.14
CA LEU A 180 -21.36 11.89 8.81
C LEU A 180 -21.74 12.72 10.05
N VAL A 181 -22.53 12.14 10.97
CA VAL A 181 -22.85 12.79 12.24
C VAL A 181 -21.60 12.97 13.08
N GLY A 182 -20.72 11.96 13.14
CA GLY A 182 -19.41 12.06 13.79
C GLY A 182 -18.54 13.16 13.19
N TYR A 183 -18.50 13.28 11.86
CA TYR A 183 -17.80 14.35 11.16
C TYR A 183 -18.34 15.74 11.55
N ILE A 184 -19.67 15.93 11.50
CA ILE A 184 -20.32 17.21 11.84
C ILE A 184 -20.11 17.54 13.32
N ALA A 185 -20.27 16.56 14.21
CA ALA A 185 -20.06 16.74 15.65
C ALA A 185 -18.61 17.14 15.96
N THR A 186 -17.63 16.49 15.33
CA THR A 186 -16.21 16.84 15.52
C THR A 186 -15.92 18.26 15.02
N LYS A 187 -16.52 18.65 13.89
CA LYS A 187 -16.41 20.02 13.37
C LYS A 187 -17.04 21.05 14.31
N ALA A 188 -18.13 20.70 14.99
CA ALA A 188 -18.83 21.57 15.93
C ALA A 188 -18.13 21.70 17.30
N VAL A 189 -17.44 20.66 17.76
CA VAL A 189 -16.74 20.62 19.05
C VAL A 189 -15.45 21.46 19.05
N GLY A 190 -14.88 21.76 17.87
CA GLY A 190 -13.68 22.60 17.75
C GLY A 190 -12.44 21.99 18.42
N SER A 191 -11.40 22.80 18.63
CA SER A 191 -10.16 22.35 19.29
C SER A 191 -10.39 22.09 20.78
N LEU A 192 -10.15 20.85 21.23
CA LEU A 192 -10.18 20.52 22.66
C LEU A 192 -8.88 21.01 23.31
N SER A 193 -9.00 22.03 24.16
CA SER A 193 -7.93 22.46 25.05
C SER A 193 -8.03 21.65 26.35
N PHE A 194 -7.15 20.66 26.51
CA PHE A 194 -6.99 19.96 27.78
C PHE A 194 -6.21 20.88 28.73
N GLY A 195 -6.94 21.67 29.52
CA GLY A 195 -6.40 22.70 30.41
C GLY A 195 -5.08 22.30 31.06
N GLY A 196 -3.99 22.94 30.63
CA GLY A 196 -2.66 22.90 31.25
C GLY A 196 -1.86 21.58 31.17
N ALA A 197 -2.47 20.44 30.80
CA ALA A 197 -1.76 19.14 30.81
C ALA A 197 -1.05 18.81 29.48
N LEU A 198 -1.43 19.47 28.37
CA LEU A 198 -0.81 19.33 27.06
C LEU A 198 -0.53 20.72 26.48
N SER A 199 0.74 21.02 26.21
CA SER A 199 1.22 22.32 25.73
C SER A 199 0.83 22.66 24.29
N LYS A 200 0.11 21.77 23.59
CA LYS A 200 -0.49 22.02 22.27
C LYS A 200 -1.97 21.62 22.29
N PRO A 201 -2.90 22.48 21.83
CA PRO A 201 -4.30 22.10 21.69
C PRO A 201 -4.42 20.91 20.73
N VAL A 202 -5.19 19.90 21.10
CA VAL A 202 -5.47 18.76 20.23
C VAL A 202 -6.49 19.22 19.20
N GLN A 203 -6.01 19.57 18.01
CA GLN A 203 -6.88 19.79 16.86
C GLN A 203 -7.41 18.44 16.40
N LEU A 204 -8.68 18.18 16.67
CA LEU A 204 -9.36 17.00 16.17
C LEU A 204 -9.62 17.22 14.68
N ASP A 205 -8.96 16.44 13.84
CA ASP A 205 -9.28 16.39 12.43
C ASP A 205 -10.65 15.69 12.24
N PRO A 206 -11.66 16.37 11.67
CA PRO A 206 -12.97 15.78 11.47
C PRO A 206 -12.95 14.52 10.59
N ASN A 207 -12.07 14.47 9.58
CA ASN A 207 -11.93 13.30 8.71
C ASN A 207 -11.41 12.09 9.50
N GLY A 208 -10.38 12.29 10.32
CA GLY A 208 -9.77 11.26 11.16
C GLY A 208 -10.71 10.72 12.23
N MET A 209 -11.50 11.58 12.87
CA MET A 209 -12.48 11.13 13.86
C MET A 209 -13.63 10.36 13.22
N ALA A 210 -14.13 10.81 12.07
CA ALA A 210 -15.14 10.08 11.31
C ALA A 210 -14.63 8.70 10.86
N LEU A 211 -13.39 8.65 10.38
CA LEU A 211 -12.69 7.42 10.02
C LEU A 211 -12.54 6.47 11.23
N LEU A 212 -12.13 6.98 12.38
CA LEU A 212 -11.96 6.19 13.60
C LEU A 212 -13.29 5.59 14.07
N ILE A 213 -14.34 6.41 14.16
CA ILE A 213 -15.68 5.96 14.59
C ILE A 213 -16.18 4.86 13.66
N SER A 214 -16.11 5.08 12.35
CA SER A 214 -16.59 4.14 11.35
C SER A 214 -15.79 2.83 11.36
N MET A 215 -14.46 2.89 11.58
CA MET A 215 -13.62 1.70 11.77
C MET A 215 -14.01 0.90 13.02
N ILE A 216 -14.26 1.56 14.16
CA ILE A 216 -14.68 0.87 15.39
C ILE A 216 -15.99 0.13 15.16
N VAL A 217 -16.98 0.76 14.53
CA VAL A 217 -18.28 0.14 14.24
C VAL A 217 -18.13 -1.02 13.25
N MET A 218 -17.31 -0.87 12.21
CA MET A 218 -16.99 -1.94 11.27
C MET A 218 -16.38 -3.16 11.98
N PHE A 219 -15.40 -2.96 12.86
CA PHE A 219 -14.78 -4.06 13.60
C PHE A 219 -15.70 -4.68 14.63
N TYR A 220 -16.58 -3.90 15.26
CA TYR A 220 -17.61 -4.43 16.15
C TYR A 220 -18.51 -5.44 15.41
N PHE A 221 -18.97 -5.11 14.21
CA PHE A 221 -19.75 -6.05 13.40
C PHE A 221 -18.93 -7.27 12.97
N ALA A 222 -17.68 -7.06 12.52
CA ALA A 222 -16.76 -8.13 12.11
C ALA A 222 -16.53 -9.17 13.22
N MET A 223 -16.31 -8.71 14.45
CA MET A 223 -16.02 -9.55 15.61
C MET A 223 -17.26 -10.28 16.16
N LYS A 224 -18.47 -9.73 15.94
CA LYS A 224 -19.74 -10.34 16.37
C LYS A 224 -20.12 -11.56 15.53
N GLN A 225 -19.66 -11.64 14.29
CA GLN A 225 -19.90 -12.77 13.40
C GLN A 225 -18.96 -13.94 13.73
N ARG A 226 -19.42 -14.81 14.64
CA ARG A 226 -18.75 -16.07 14.97
C ARG A 226 -19.16 -17.18 13.99
N ALA A 227 -18.29 -18.17 13.82
CA ALA A 227 -18.65 -19.38 13.08
C ALA A 227 -19.92 -20.01 13.66
N PRO A 228 -20.81 -20.60 12.83
CA PRO A 228 -21.95 -21.36 13.32
C PRO A 228 -21.47 -22.37 14.37
N LYS A 229 -22.09 -22.40 15.55
CA LYS A 229 -21.83 -23.48 16.51
C LYS A 229 -22.22 -24.77 15.80
N ALA A 230 -21.26 -25.66 15.57
CA ALA A 230 -21.56 -27.02 15.15
C ALA A 230 -22.56 -27.60 16.16
N GLY A 231 -23.66 -28.16 15.66
CA GLY A 231 -24.66 -28.80 16.50
C GLY A 231 -24.02 -29.86 17.39
N GLU A 232 -24.54 -29.99 18.62
CA GLU A 232 -24.10 -30.99 19.60
C GLU A 232 -24.17 -32.40 18.96
N GLY A 233 -23.00 -33.01 18.72
CA GLY A 233 -22.88 -34.37 18.19
C GLY A 233 -21.97 -34.55 16.95
N SER A 234 -21.54 -33.48 16.29
CA SER A 234 -20.54 -33.58 15.21
C SER A 234 -19.13 -33.47 15.80
N ALA A 235 -18.30 -34.51 15.65
CA ALA A 235 -16.86 -34.43 15.94
C ALA A 235 -16.29 -33.12 15.34
N SER A 236 -15.49 -32.37 16.11
CA SER A 236 -15.01 -31.06 15.66
C SER A 236 -14.27 -31.22 14.32
N ALA A 237 -14.91 -30.84 13.22
CA ALA A 237 -14.22 -30.73 11.96
C ALA A 237 -13.08 -29.75 12.18
N LYS A 238 -11.82 -30.24 12.09
CA LYS A 238 -10.65 -29.37 12.19
C LYS A 238 -10.83 -28.23 11.20
N GLY A 239 -10.56 -27.00 11.63
CA GLY A 239 -10.71 -25.83 10.78
C GLY A 239 -9.87 -25.98 9.52
N ALA A 240 -10.32 -25.40 8.40
CA ALA A 240 -9.60 -25.50 7.12
C ALA A 240 -8.16 -24.98 7.24
N ASN A 241 -7.94 -23.90 8.00
CA ASN A 241 -6.59 -23.38 8.22
C ASN A 241 -5.80 -24.25 9.20
N GLU A 242 -6.44 -24.85 10.20
CA GLU A 242 -5.78 -25.82 11.09
C GLU A 242 -5.23 -27.03 10.32
N MET A 243 -6.01 -27.55 9.36
CA MET A 243 -5.56 -28.61 8.47
C MET A 243 -4.39 -28.15 7.58
N LEU A 244 -4.48 -26.94 7.00
CA LEU A 244 -3.41 -26.37 6.19
C LEU A 244 -2.12 -26.14 6.99
N VAL A 245 -2.21 -25.64 8.23
CA VAL A 245 -1.06 -25.44 9.11
C VAL A 245 -0.37 -26.77 9.43
N GLY A 246 -1.15 -27.84 9.67
CA GLY A 246 -0.60 -29.18 9.86
C GLY A 246 0.12 -29.70 8.62
N LEU A 247 -0.53 -29.58 7.45
CA LEU A 247 0.00 -30.07 6.16
C LEU A 247 1.27 -29.31 5.72
N PHE A 248 1.36 -28.01 6.03
CA PHE A 248 2.44 -27.14 5.57
C PHE A 248 3.40 -26.70 6.68
N SER A 249 3.51 -27.47 7.77
CA SER A 249 4.42 -27.18 8.88
C SER A 249 5.88 -26.97 8.44
N THR A 250 6.37 -27.75 7.47
CA THR A 250 7.71 -27.58 6.87
C THR A 250 7.87 -26.24 6.15
N ARG A 251 6.81 -25.76 5.46
CA ARG A 251 6.80 -24.46 4.78
C ARG A 251 6.82 -23.31 5.80
N ILE A 252 6.15 -23.46 6.95
CA ILE A 252 6.21 -22.50 8.05
C ILE A 252 7.61 -22.47 8.68
N GLN A 253 8.24 -23.62 8.93
CA GLN A 253 9.59 -23.70 9.47
C GLN A 253 10.62 -23.02 8.56
N ARG A 254 10.47 -23.14 7.24
CA ARG A 254 11.32 -22.43 6.27
C ARG A 254 11.30 -20.91 6.47
N ILE A 255 10.12 -20.32 6.70
CA ILE A 255 9.98 -18.89 6.99
C ILE A 255 10.66 -18.56 8.32
N GLN A 256 10.42 -19.36 9.36
CA GLN A 256 10.99 -19.15 10.69
C GLN A 256 12.53 -19.26 10.70
N ASN A 257 13.12 -20.13 9.88
CA ASN A 257 14.57 -20.26 9.77
C ASN A 257 15.24 -19.01 9.19
N ASN A 258 14.51 -18.19 8.42
CA ASN A 258 15.01 -16.96 7.81
C ASN A 258 14.48 -15.70 8.52
N ILE A 259 14.01 -15.83 9.76
CA ILE A 259 13.34 -14.76 10.51
C ILE A 259 14.18 -13.49 10.61
N TRP A 260 15.49 -13.60 10.76
CA TRP A 260 16.38 -12.45 10.94
C TRP A 260 16.39 -11.50 9.73
N LEU A 261 16.37 -12.03 8.51
CA LEU A 261 16.30 -11.22 7.29
C LEU A 261 14.95 -10.50 7.19
N LEU A 262 13.87 -11.19 7.53
CA LEU A 262 12.53 -10.63 7.53
C LEU A 262 12.39 -9.53 8.58
N VAL A 263 12.81 -9.80 9.82
CA VAL A 263 12.78 -8.84 10.93
C VAL A 263 13.57 -7.57 10.60
N PHE A 264 14.77 -7.73 10.03
CA PHE A 264 15.59 -6.61 9.62
C PHE A 264 14.92 -5.79 8.51
N SER A 265 14.34 -6.45 7.49
CA SER A 265 13.53 -5.79 6.45
C SER A 265 12.33 -5.04 7.03
N GLY A 266 11.64 -5.63 8.03
CA GLY A 266 10.51 -5.01 8.72
C GLY A 266 10.90 -3.74 9.48
N GLY A 267 12.02 -3.77 10.22
CA GLY A 267 12.56 -2.60 10.89
C GLY A 267 12.93 -1.48 9.93
N LEU A 268 13.66 -1.79 8.86
CA LEU A 268 14.05 -0.78 7.84
C LEU A 268 12.83 -0.18 7.13
N THR A 269 11.84 -1.01 6.80
CA THR A 269 10.59 -0.55 6.17
C THR A 269 9.83 0.40 7.09
N ALA A 270 9.73 0.09 8.39
CA ALA A 270 9.08 0.96 9.36
C ALA A 270 9.79 2.32 9.48
N VAL A 271 11.13 2.34 9.42
CA VAL A 271 11.90 3.59 9.37
C VAL A 271 11.55 4.39 8.11
N ALA A 272 11.58 3.76 6.92
CA ALA A 272 11.26 4.42 5.66
C ALA A 272 9.80 4.91 5.59
N ALA A 273 8.89 4.24 6.29
CA ALA A 273 7.47 4.59 6.36
C ALA A 273 7.13 5.67 7.39
N SER A 274 8.08 6.03 8.27
CA SER A 274 7.83 7.04 9.29
C SER A 274 7.51 8.41 8.68
N MET A 275 6.64 9.19 9.33
CA MET A 275 6.26 10.53 8.87
C MET A 275 7.47 11.48 8.78
N SER A 276 8.51 11.25 9.59
CA SER A 276 9.74 12.05 9.57
C SER A 276 10.58 11.86 8.31
N LEU A 277 10.56 10.67 7.70
CA LEU A 277 11.23 10.43 6.42
C LEU A 277 10.29 10.52 5.21
N SER A 278 9.03 10.11 5.40
CA SER A 278 7.99 10.01 4.35
C SER A 278 8.55 9.43 3.06
N LEU A 279 9.35 8.37 3.16
CA LEU A 279 10.13 7.83 2.04
C LEU A 279 9.36 6.72 1.33
N LEU A 280 8.62 5.91 2.08
CA LEU A 280 7.92 4.74 1.59
C LEU A 280 6.48 4.69 2.09
N ALA A 281 5.50 4.64 1.19
CA ALA A 281 4.10 4.46 1.55
C ALA A 281 3.58 3.07 1.18
N GLU A 282 2.69 2.53 2.01
CA GLU A 282 2.12 1.19 1.83
C GLU A 282 1.16 1.12 0.63
N GLY A 283 0.27 2.11 0.53
CA GLY A 283 -0.77 2.16 -0.48
C GLY A 283 -1.08 3.59 -0.94
N PRO A 284 -1.84 3.75 -2.03
CA PRO A 284 -2.22 5.06 -2.57
C PRO A 284 -2.86 6.01 -1.57
N VAL A 285 -3.75 5.49 -0.71
CA VAL A 285 -4.48 6.32 0.25
C VAL A 285 -3.53 6.85 1.32
N SER A 286 -2.75 5.97 1.95
CA SER A 286 -1.76 6.39 2.95
C SER A 286 -0.72 7.32 2.33
N LEU A 287 -0.32 7.08 1.08
CA LEU A 287 0.61 7.94 0.34
C LEU A 287 0.08 9.38 0.21
N GLN A 288 -1.18 9.56 -0.19
CA GLN A 288 -1.76 10.90 -0.32
C GLN A 288 -1.94 11.59 1.04
N LEU A 289 -2.39 10.84 2.06
CA LEU A 289 -2.55 11.37 3.41
C LEU A 289 -1.20 11.80 4.02
N MET A 290 -0.14 11.00 3.82
CA MET A 290 1.22 11.36 4.23
C MET A 290 1.68 12.64 3.53
N ALA A 291 1.43 12.77 2.22
CA ALA A 291 1.80 13.94 1.45
C ALA A 291 1.04 15.21 1.86
N GLN A 292 -0.19 15.08 2.36
CA GLN A 292 -0.97 16.19 2.93
C GLN A 292 -0.63 16.47 4.41
N GLY A 293 0.29 15.71 5.02
CA GLY A 293 0.67 15.87 6.42
C GLY A 293 -0.30 15.24 7.42
N GLU A 294 -1.31 14.51 6.96
CA GLU A 294 -2.32 13.84 7.78
C GLU A 294 -1.84 12.48 8.31
N GLY A 295 -0.76 12.48 9.10
CA GLY A 295 -0.11 11.26 9.59
C GLY A 295 -1.03 10.33 10.40
N ALA A 296 -1.94 10.90 11.21
CA ALA A 296 -2.90 10.12 11.98
C ALA A 296 -3.88 9.36 11.08
N ASN A 297 -4.37 10.00 10.02
CA ASN A 297 -5.27 9.37 9.06
C ASN A 297 -4.53 8.31 8.25
N ALA A 298 -3.33 8.63 7.78
CA ALA A 298 -2.46 7.68 7.09
C ALA A 298 -2.23 6.42 7.93
N MET A 299 -2.05 6.57 9.25
CA MET A 299 -1.89 5.46 10.19
C MET A 299 -3.16 4.61 10.33
N LEU A 300 -4.34 5.22 10.48
CA LEU A 300 -5.62 4.48 10.52
C LEU A 300 -5.90 3.73 9.22
N VAL A 301 -5.60 4.35 8.08
CA VAL A 301 -5.68 3.72 6.75
C VAL A 301 -4.74 2.54 6.64
N ALA A 302 -3.47 2.71 7.02
CA ALA A 302 -2.47 1.65 7.02
C ALA A 302 -2.89 0.49 7.94
N LEU A 303 -3.54 0.79 9.07
CA LEU A 303 -4.06 -0.21 10.00
C LEU A 303 -5.22 -1.02 9.39
N ALA A 304 -6.22 -0.34 8.83
CA ALA A 304 -7.32 -1.00 8.14
C ALA A 304 -6.82 -1.92 7.02
N ARG A 305 -5.82 -1.42 6.28
CA ARG A 305 -5.19 -2.17 5.20
C ARG A 305 -4.38 -3.35 5.71
N ALA A 306 -3.56 -3.20 6.74
CA ALA A 306 -2.83 -4.30 7.35
C ALA A 306 -3.77 -5.45 7.75
N ILE A 307 -4.90 -5.13 8.39
CA ILE A 307 -5.93 -6.12 8.76
C ILE A 307 -6.49 -6.84 7.53
N SER A 308 -6.72 -6.11 6.43
CA SER A 308 -7.18 -6.68 5.17
C SER A 308 -6.19 -7.65 4.51
N PHE A 309 -4.89 -7.47 4.78
CA PHE A 309 -3.82 -8.32 4.27
C PHE A 309 -3.52 -9.52 5.17
N VAL A 310 -3.99 -9.55 6.43
CA VAL A 310 -3.76 -10.67 7.35
C VAL A 310 -4.19 -12.02 6.75
N PRO A 311 -5.42 -12.19 6.22
CA PRO A 311 -5.81 -13.47 5.64
C PRO A 311 -5.04 -13.79 4.36
N LEU A 312 -4.84 -12.81 3.48
CA LEU A 312 -4.16 -13.02 2.20
C LEU A 312 -2.70 -13.43 2.41
N VAL A 313 -1.93 -12.61 3.12
CA VAL A 313 -0.50 -12.84 3.34
C VAL A 313 -0.29 -14.04 4.24
N GLY A 314 -1.06 -14.17 5.32
CA GLY A 314 -0.95 -15.29 6.25
C GLY A 314 -1.20 -16.64 5.58
N MET A 315 -2.32 -16.78 4.86
CA MET A 315 -2.67 -18.06 4.22
C MET A 315 -1.76 -18.39 3.05
N THR A 316 -1.40 -17.42 2.22
CA THR A 316 -0.44 -17.65 1.13
C THR A 316 0.95 -17.98 1.66
N ALA A 317 1.39 -17.38 2.76
CA ALA A 317 2.67 -17.70 3.38
C ALA A 317 2.71 -19.12 3.95
N ILE A 318 1.66 -19.55 4.66
CA ILE A 318 1.55 -20.92 5.15
C ILE A 318 1.54 -21.89 3.98
N ALA A 319 0.71 -21.60 2.98
CA ALA A 319 0.58 -22.45 1.81
C ALA A 319 1.88 -22.52 1.02
N THR A 320 2.70 -21.47 0.91
CA THR A 320 3.84 -21.43 -0.03
C THR A 320 5.21 -21.54 0.63
N GLY A 321 5.32 -21.24 1.92
CA GLY A 321 6.60 -21.11 2.62
C GLY A 321 7.40 -19.87 2.20
N VAL A 322 6.76 -18.92 1.53
CA VAL A 322 7.34 -17.65 1.08
C VAL A 322 6.55 -16.51 1.70
N TYR A 323 7.23 -15.62 2.43
CA TYR A 323 6.58 -14.52 3.13
C TYR A 323 6.55 -13.23 2.31
N SER A 324 6.18 -12.12 2.94
CA SER A 324 6.26 -10.77 2.38
C SER A 324 7.45 -10.03 3.01
N PRO A 325 8.26 -9.28 2.24
CA PRO A 325 9.39 -8.50 2.78
C PRO A 325 8.95 -7.43 3.79
N VAL A 326 7.67 -7.06 3.75
CA VAL A 326 7.02 -6.07 4.63
C VAL A 326 5.91 -6.69 5.47
N GLY A 327 5.91 -8.02 5.60
CA GLY A 327 4.97 -8.76 6.43
C GLY A 327 3.51 -8.57 6.02
N MET A 328 2.61 -8.63 7.01
CA MET A 328 1.19 -8.32 6.87
C MET A 328 0.91 -6.80 6.85
N LYS A 329 1.92 -5.99 6.55
CA LYS A 329 1.90 -4.51 6.45
C LYS A 329 1.79 -3.75 7.77
N PHE A 330 1.70 -4.41 8.93
CA PHE A 330 1.69 -3.70 10.23
C PHE A 330 2.99 -2.92 10.48
N VAL A 331 4.08 -3.25 9.81
CA VAL A 331 5.34 -2.46 9.86
C VAL A 331 5.15 -1.01 9.41
N PHE A 332 4.22 -0.73 8.48
CA PHE A 332 3.90 0.64 8.07
C PHE A 332 3.14 1.40 9.16
N VAL A 333 2.24 0.72 9.86
CA VAL A 333 1.55 1.29 11.04
C VAL A 333 2.58 1.63 12.11
N ALA A 334 3.53 0.73 12.36
CA ALA A 334 4.62 0.96 13.32
C ALA A 334 5.43 2.21 12.99
N GLY A 335 5.76 2.39 11.71
CA GLY A 335 6.46 3.58 11.21
C GLY A 335 5.65 4.85 11.40
N LEU A 336 4.37 4.84 11.03
CA LEU A 336 3.50 6.03 11.09
C LEU A 336 3.13 6.45 12.52
N VAL A 337 3.17 5.53 13.49
CA VAL A 337 2.90 5.84 14.92
C VAL A 337 4.01 6.65 15.57
N THR A 338 5.26 6.53 15.10
CA THR A 338 6.42 7.14 15.75
C THR A 338 7.17 8.09 14.82
N ASN A 339 7.54 9.25 15.35
CA ASN A 339 8.41 10.21 14.65
C ASN A 339 9.90 9.95 14.89
N ASN A 340 10.25 8.96 15.74
CA ASN A 340 11.64 8.60 16.03
C ASN A 340 12.08 7.36 15.24
N LEU A 341 13.15 7.51 14.46
CA LEU A 341 13.73 6.50 13.59
C LEU A 341 14.10 5.20 14.34
N TRP A 342 14.69 5.32 15.54
CA TRP A 342 15.11 4.15 16.31
C TRP A 342 13.91 3.37 16.86
N ILE A 343 12.90 4.09 17.33
CA ILE A 343 11.66 3.49 17.81
C ILE A 343 10.92 2.84 16.63
N ALA A 344 10.90 3.47 15.45
CA ALA A 344 10.31 2.89 14.23
C ALA A 344 10.99 1.56 13.88
N PHE A 345 12.33 1.54 13.88
CA PHE A 345 13.09 0.34 13.58
C PHE A 345 12.78 -0.80 14.56
N ILE A 346 12.80 -0.51 15.87
CA ILE A 346 12.52 -1.51 16.90
C ILE A 346 11.08 -2.00 16.78
N ALA A 347 10.11 -1.09 16.69
CA ALA A 347 8.69 -1.44 16.58
C ALA A 347 8.41 -2.29 15.34
N GLY A 348 8.94 -1.91 14.17
CA GLY A 348 8.84 -2.69 12.94
C GLY A 348 9.48 -4.07 13.05
N SER A 349 10.64 -4.16 13.69
CA SER A 349 11.34 -5.44 13.95
C SER A 349 10.54 -6.35 14.87
N VAL A 350 10.00 -5.83 15.97
CA VAL A 350 9.17 -6.58 16.91
C VAL A 350 7.88 -7.06 16.24
N ILE A 351 7.20 -6.20 15.49
CA ILE A 351 5.97 -6.56 14.78
C ILE A 351 6.24 -7.69 13.79
N MET A 352 7.29 -7.57 12.97
CA MET A 352 7.64 -8.63 12.02
C MET A 352 7.99 -9.95 12.71
N PHE A 353 8.75 -9.89 13.80
CA PHE A 353 9.09 -11.07 14.60
C PHE A 353 7.82 -11.76 15.14
N MET A 354 6.90 -10.97 15.69
CA MET A 354 5.63 -11.46 16.25
C MET A 354 4.72 -12.03 15.16
N GLU A 355 4.60 -11.37 14.01
CA GLU A 355 3.83 -11.88 12.87
C GLU A 355 4.30 -13.28 12.44
N ILE A 356 5.62 -13.48 12.33
CA ILE A 356 6.20 -14.76 11.88
C ILE A 356 6.03 -15.84 12.94
N LYS A 357 6.27 -15.54 14.22
CA LYS A 357 6.10 -16.50 15.32
C LYS A 357 4.65 -16.88 15.54
N LEU A 358 3.72 -15.95 15.34
CA LEU A 358 2.29 -16.16 15.50
C LEU A 358 1.60 -16.63 14.22
N LEU A 359 2.30 -16.77 13.09
CA LEU A 359 1.71 -17.08 11.78
C LEU A 359 0.72 -18.25 11.82
N ALA A 360 1.14 -19.39 12.40
CA ALA A 360 0.30 -20.57 12.55
C ALA A 360 -0.92 -20.31 13.46
N ARG A 361 -0.71 -19.57 14.56
CA ARG A 361 -1.76 -19.25 15.53
C ARG A 361 -2.80 -18.29 14.93
N ILE A 362 -2.36 -17.29 14.17
CA ILE A 362 -3.22 -16.33 13.47
C ILE A 362 -4.11 -17.08 12.48
N ALA A 363 -3.57 -18.02 11.70
CA ALA A 363 -4.35 -18.79 10.74
C ALA A 363 -5.42 -19.66 11.42
N ILE A 364 -5.08 -20.37 12.50
CA ILE A 364 -6.06 -21.14 13.28
C ILE A 364 -7.10 -20.22 13.94
N TRP A 365 -6.69 -19.03 14.39
CA TRP A 365 -7.60 -18.05 14.97
C TRP A 365 -8.60 -17.51 13.95
N LEU A 366 -8.19 -17.30 12.70
CA LEU A 366 -9.08 -16.87 11.62
C LEU A 366 -10.18 -17.88 11.30
N ASP A 367 -9.99 -19.18 11.57
CA ASP A 367 -11.07 -20.18 11.44
C ASP A 367 -12.20 -19.94 12.45
N LYS A 368 -11.91 -19.36 13.62
CA LYS A 368 -12.91 -19.06 14.67
C LYS A 368 -13.70 -17.78 14.38
N TYR A 369 -13.13 -16.88 13.58
CA TYR A 369 -13.69 -15.56 13.26
C TYR A 369 -13.83 -15.36 11.75
N PRO A 370 -14.74 -16.10 11.08
CA PRO A 370 -14.95 -15.97 9.64
C PRO A 370 -15.38 -14.55 9.24
N GLY A 371 -16.03 -13.80 10.13
CA GLY A 371 -16.36 -12.40 9.92
C GLY A 371 -15.15 -11.49 9.72
N VAL A 372 -14.04 -11.74 10.44
CA VAL A 372 -12.79 -10.97 10.28
C VAL A 372 -12.11 -11.31 8.95
N LYS A 373 -12.14 -12.58 8.56
CA LYS A 373 -11.63 -13.03 7.25
C LYS A 373 -12.39 -12.36 6.10
N ALA A 374 -13.72 -12.41 6.12
CA ALA A 374 -14.57 -11.79 5.10
C ALA A 374 -14.43 -10.26 5.08
N CYS A 375 -14.35 -9.64 6.26
CA CYS A 375 -14.10 -8.20 6.38
C CYS A 375 -12.81 -7.80 5.66
N GLY A 376 -11.72 -8.55 5.81
CA GLY A 376 -10.47 -8.28 5.11
C GLY A 376 -10.58 -8.33 3.58
N GLU A 377 -11.42 -9.21 3.03
CA GLU A 377 -11.68 -9.26 1.58
C GLU A 377 -12.51 -8.04 1.13
N HIS A 378 -13.56 -7.71 1.86
CA HIS A 378 -14.38 -6.55 1.56
C HIS A 378 -13.62 -5.23 1.69
N ILE A 379 -12.72 -5.08 2.68
CA ILE A 379 -11.84 -3.91 2.79
C ILE A 379 -11.02 -3.73 1.51
N ARG A 380 -10.39 -4.79 0.97
CA ARG A 380 -9.58 -4.68 -0.26
C ARG A 380 -10.42 -4.28 -1.47
N THR A 381 -11.60 -4.89 -1.63
CA THR A 381 -12.53 -4.56 -2.71
C THR A 381 -13.00 -3.11 -2.62
N VAL A 382 -13.45 -2.68 -1.45
CA VAL A 382 -13.98 -1.32 -1.23
C VAL A 382 -12.89 -0.27 -1.44
N ILE A 383 -11.69 -0.46 -0.87
CA ILE A 383 -10.56 0.46 -1.07
C ILE A 383 -10.24 0.59 -2.57
N THR A 384 -10.23 -0.51 -3.31
CA THR A 384 -9.96 -0.49 -4.76
C THR A 384 -11.02 0.31 -5.51
N ARG A 385 -12.31 0.00 -5.29
CA ARG A 385 -13.42 0.71 -5.94
C ARG A 385 -13.48 2.19 -5.58
N MET A 386 -13.21 2.53 -4.32
CA MET A 386 -13.16 3.92 -3.90
C MET A 386 -12.02 4.68 -4.56
N LEU A 387 -10.84 4.07 -4.66
CA LEU A 387 -9.71 4.66 -5.36
C LEU A 387 -10.00 4.85 -6.85
N GLU A 388 -10.65 3.88 -7.51
CA GLU A 388 -11.07 4.02 -8.92
C GLU A 388 -11.93 5.28 -9.13
N VAL A 389 -12.95 5.48 -8.30
CA VAL A 389 -13.84 6.66 -8.41
C VAL A 389 -13.13 7.94 -8.01
N ALA A 390 -12.47 7.96 -6.85
CA ALA A 390 -11.82 9.15 -6.29
C ALA A 390 -10.72 9.69 -7.22
N LEU A 391 -9.92 8.80 -7.81
CA LEU A 391 -8.82 9.19 -8.70
C LEU A 391 -9.28 9.55 -10.10
N LEU A 392 -10.38 8.97 -10.58
CA LEU A 392 -10.99 9.41 -11.82
C LEU A 392 -11.50 10.85 -11.67
N VAL A 393 -12.24 11.14 -10.60
CA VAL A 393 -12.74 12.49 -10.29
C VAL A 393 -11.58 13.45 -10.03
N GLY A 394 -10.59 13.04 -9.24
CA GLY A 394 -9.39 13.85 -8.94
C GLY A 394 -8.57 14.13 -10.20
N GLY A 395 -8.40 13.12 -11.06
CA GLY A 395 -7.74 13.26 -12.35
C GLY A 395 -8.46 14.22 -13.29
N MET A 396 -9.79 14.16 -13.32
CA MET A 396 -10.63 15.10 -14.06
C MET A 396 -10.48 16.54 -13.55
N MET A 397 -10.55 16.75 -12.22
CA MET A 397 -10.39 18.05 -11.58
C MET A 397 -8.98 18.63 -11.83
N ALA A 398 -7.95 17.83 -11.61
CA ALA A 398 -6.55 18.21 -11.82
C ALA A 398 -6.28 18.54 -13.29
N SER A 399 -6.73 17.69 -14.21
CA SER A 399 -6.54 17.89 -15.65
C SER A 399 -7.26 19.13 -16.16
N ASN A 400 -8.47 19.41 -15.67
CA ASN A 400 -9.20 20.63 -16.02
C ASN A 400 -8.55 21.89 -15.45
N ALA A 401 -7.86 21.80 -14.31
CA ALA A 401 -7.07 22.91 -13.78
C ALA A 401 -5.79 23.17 -14.59
N ILE A 402 -5.26 22.15 -15.29
CA ILE A 402 -4.10 22.30 -16.19
C ILE A 402 -4.55 22.86 -17.54
N LEU A 403 -5.59 22.29 -18.13
CA LEU A 403 -6.11 22.65 -19.44
C LEU A 403 -7.64 22.76 -19.39
N PRO A 404 -8.19 23.96 -19.16
CA PRO A 404 -9.63 24.16 -18.99
C PRO A 404 -10.46 23.60 -20.15
N GLY A 405 -11.51 22.84 -19.85
CA GLY A 405 -12.39 22.19 -20.82
C GLY A 405 -11.81 20.91 -21.43
N MET A 406 -10.64 21.00 -22.08
CA MET A 406 -10.00 19.86 -22.73
C MET A 406 -9.52 18.79 -21.74
N GLY A 407 -9.14 19.17 -20.51
CA GLY A 407 -8.70 18.25 -19.48
C GLY A 407 -9.73 17.16 -19.16
N PHE A 408 -11.02 17.52 -19.07
CA PHE A 408 -12.09 16.54 -18.89
C PHE A 408 -12.22 15.59 -20.08
N MET A 409 -12.12 16.11 -21.30
CA MET A 409 -12.24 15.32 -22.53
C MET A 409 -11.12 14.29 -22.63
N VAL A 410 -9.87 14.67 -22.33
CA VAL A 410 -8.72 13.77 -22.39
C VAL A 410 -8.83 12.67 -21.34
N VAL A 411 -9.17 13.01 -20.09
CA VAL A 411 -9.31 12.01 -19.02
C VAL A 411 -10.45 11.03 -19.33
N ALA A 412 -11.62 11.54 -19.74
CA ALA A 412 -12.75 10.70 -20.13
C ALA A 412 -12.41 9.80 -21.33
N GLY A 413 -11.74 10.36 -22.34
CA GLY A 413 -11.28 9.62 -23.52
C GLY A 413 -10.32 8.48 -23.16
N ILE A 414 -9.28 8.76 -22.37
CA ILE A 414 -8.32 7.73 -21.90
C ILE A 414 -9.05 6.66 -21.09
N TYR A 415 -9.95 7.05 -20.19
CA TYR A 415 -10.72 6.11 -19.36
C TYR A 415 -11.60 5.17 -20.20
N LEU A 416 -12.37 5.72 -21.14
CA LEU A 416 -13.26 4.93 -22.00
C LEU A 416 -12.48 4.05 -22.96
N LEU A 417 -11.39 4.56 -23.56
CA LEU A 417 -10.53 3.77 -24.44
C LEU A 417 -9.85 2.62 -23.68
N ASN A 418 -9.42 2.85 -22.44
CA ASN A 418 -8.81 1.81 -21.61
C ASN A 418 -9.74 0.61 -21.40
N ARG A 419 -11.07 0.84 -21.27
CA ARG A 419 -12.05 -0.25 -21.18
C ARG A 419 -12.22 -1.06 -22.46
N THR A 420 -11.88 -0.48 -23.60
CA THR A 420 -11.90 -1.17 -24.90
C THR A 420 -10.56 -1.80 -25.26
N ALA A 421 -9.51 -1.58 -24.47
CA ALA A 421 -8.17 -2.05 -24.76
C ALA A 421 -8.00 -3.54 -24.47
N LYS A 422 -7.22 -4.24 -25.31
CA LYS A 422 -6.87 -5.66 -25.11
C LYS A 422 -5.99 -5.90 -23.87
N ARG A 423 -5.26 -4.86 -23.43
CA ARG A 423 -4.40 -4.85 -22.25
C ARG A 423 -4.71 -3.59 -21.44
N PRO A 424 -5.77 -3.60 -20.62
CA PRO A 424 -6.16 -2.43 -19.85
C PRO A 424 -5.13 -2.10 -18.78
N LEU A 425 -4.90 -0.82 -18.57
CA LEU A 425 -4.24 -0.29 -17.37
C LEU A 425 -5.13 -0.50 -16.15
N VAL A 426 -4.51 -0.54 -14.98
CA VAL A 426 -5.24 -0.61 -13.70
C VAL A 426 -6.13 0.63 -13.58
N GLU A 427 -7.45 0.43 -13.40
CA GLU A 427 -8.44 1.52 -13.47
C GLU A 427 -8.12 2.68 -12.52
N MET A 428 -7.68 2.39 -11.30
CA MET A 428 -7.30 3.40 -10.32
C MET A 428 -6.08 4.24 -10.72
N ALA A 429 -5.23 3.78 -11.65
CA ALA A 429 -4.09 4.56 -12.10
C ALA A 429 -4.37 5.48 -13.29
N ILE A 430 -5.55 5.34 -13.90
CA ILE A 430 -5.94 6.15 -15.06
C ILE A 430 -5.94 7.64 -14.70
N GLY A 431 -6.44 8.02 -13.51
CA GLY A 431 -6.47 9.41 -13.06
C GLY A 431 -5.08 10.09 -13.08
N PRO A 432 -4.11 9.57 -12.31
CA PRO A 432 -2.73 10.06 -12.33
C PRO A 432 -2.10 10.06 -13.74
N ILE A 433 -2.22 8.97 -14.49
CA ILE A 433 -1.60 8.85 -15.82
C ILE A 433 -2.19 9.86 -16.79
N ALA A 434 -3.52 9.97 -16.85
CA ALA A 434 -4.20 10.91 -17.73
C ALA A 434 -3.83 12.35 -17.39
N THR A 435 -3.68 12.68 -16.10
CA THR A 435 -3.25 14.02 -15.66
C THR A 435 -1.83 14.34 -16.11
N ILE A 436 -0.90 13.37 -16.03
CA ILE A 436 0.46 13.54 -16.57
C ILE A 436 0.41 13.76 -18.09
N VAL A 437 -0.41 12.99 -18.82
CA VAL A 437 -0.59 13.16 -20.27
C VAL A 437 -1.11 14.56 -20.58
N VAL A 438 -2.12 15.05 -19.85
CA VAL A 438 -2.64 16.42 -20.02
C VAL A 438 -1.58 17.47 -19.73
N GLY A 439 -0.76 17.27 -18.68
CA GLY A 439 0.38 18.14 -18.38
C GLY A 439 1.40 18.23 -19.52
N VAL A 440 1.75 17.08 -20.11
CA VAL A 440 2.63 17.04 -21.29
C VAL A 440 1.98 17.71 -22.50
N LEU A 441 0.69 17.44 -22.76
CA LEU A 441 -0.06 18.07 -23.86
C LEU A 441 -0.16 19.58 -23.72
N ALA A 442 -0.40 20.10 -22.51
CA ALA A 442 -0.45 21.54 -22.25
C ALA A 442 0.87 22.22 -22.61
N ASN A 443 2.00 21.56 -22.32
CA ASN A 443 3.32 22.05 -22.72
C ASN A 443 3.54 22.01 -24.24
N VAL A 444 3.05 20.97 -24.92
CA VAL A 444 3.10 20.92 -26.39
C VAL A 444 2.25 22.05 -27.01
N ILE A 445 1.03 22.26 -26.51
CA ILE A 445 0.13 23.34 -26.98
C ILE A 445 0.79 24.71 -26.78
N TYR A 446 1.41 24.93 -25.62
CA TYR A 446 2.16 26.15 -25.33
C TYR A 446 3.33 26.36 -26.32
N LEU A 447 4.09 25.31 -26.63
CA LEU A 447 5.20 25.39 -27.59
C LEU A 447 4.75 25.64 -29.04
N VAL A 448 3.58 25.15 -29.43
CA VAL A 448 3.00 25.38 -30.76
C VAL A 448 2.31 26.76 -30.87
N GLY A 449 2.14 27.48 -29.75
CA GLY A 449 1.57 28.83 -29.72
C GLY A 449 0.05 28.87 -29.87
N ILE A 450 -0.65 27.77 -29.57
CA ILE A 450 -2.13 27.67 -29.63
C ILE A 450 -2.74 27.84 -28.23
N SER A 451 -1.99 28.45 -27.30
CA SER A 451 -2.40 28.67 -25.91
C SER A 451 -3.27 29.90 -25.71
#